data_AF-A0A833G107-F1
#
_entry.id   AF-A0A833G107-F1
#
_cell.length_a   1.000
_cell.length_b   1.000
_cell.length_c   1.000
_cell.angle_alpha   90.00
_cell.angle_beta   90.00
_cell.angle_gamma   90.00
#
_symmetry.space_group_name_H-M   'P 1'
#
loop_
_entity.id
_entity.type
_entity.pdbx_description
1 polymer ?
#
loop_
_entity_poly.entity_id
_entity_poly.type
_entity_poly.pdbx_seq_one_letter_code
_entity_poly.pdbx_strand_id
1 'polypeptide(L)'
;EPSPARSYGLDGEIRVYIDNNDGLPGIDAAGGERVILYFGMRRGGDTVYALEVTDRNAPELLWKLSSADAGFENLGQTWSTPSIVKVDIGGTEKKVAIFGGGYDDGQDLAGFRTDTRGNAIYMVDAFTGELLWSAGNGSNHDLELAAMEHSIPAAIKVIDINLDGQADRMYAADMGGRVWRFDIFNGETGGDFVQGGVFASLGAADLGAPPLADVRRFYVTPDVAQVISRNRVFLSVSLGSGHREHPLDTGTNEEFYSMRDYNVFERLTNDQYGPPITRADLTDITNDTSPELPYDSLGWRLTLDQSPGEKVGGESFTFQNSVFFSSFSPGGNGDACVAAGGLNRLYFISVLDGSPRTNGDITTEPQPEDRYYTLQQGGFAPEPVIFFFN
;
A
#
# COMPACT_ATOMS: atom_id res chain seq x y z
N GLU A 1 -24.46 -0.26 24.89
CA GLU A 1 -24.93 -1.41 24.09
C GLU A 1 -23.72 -2.19 23.60
N PRO A 2 -23.56 -3.48 23.93
CA PRO A 2 -22.58 -4.30 23.22
C PRO A 2 -23.04 -4.36 21.75
N SER A 3 -22.19 -3.94 20.82
CA SER A 3 -22.48 -4.08 19.39
C SER A 3 -22.85 -5.55 19.12
N PRO A 4 -23.92 -5.84 18.36
CA PRO A 4 -24.19 -7.20 17.95
C PRO A 4 -22.95 -7.77 17.25
N ALA A 5 -22.65 -9.05 17.51
CA ALA A 5 -21.59 -9.77 16.83
C ALA A 5 -21.80 -9.63 15.32
N ARG A 6 -20.95 -8.85 14.66
CA ARG A 6 -21.02 -8.66 13.21
C ARG A 6 -20.49 -9.94 12.56
N SER A 7 -21.31 -10.58 11.74
CA SER A 7 -20.84 -11.66 10.87
C SER A 7 -20.21 -11.03 9.63
N TYR A 8 -18.91 -11.22 9.45
CA TYR A 8 -18.20 -10.84 8.23
C TYR A 8 -18.20 -12.01 7.25
N GLY A 9 -18.44 -11.72 5.98
CA GLY A 9 -18.37 -12.70 4.88
C GLY A 9 -17.08 -12.55 4.08
N LEU A 10 -17.13 -12.90 2.79
CA LEU A 10 -16.07 -12.55 1.83
C LEU A 10 -16.32 -11.12 1.33
N ASP A 11 -15.54 -10.17 1.83
CA ASP A 11 -15.60 -8.75 1.46
C ASP A 11 -14.25 -8.20 0.96
N GLY A 12 -13.28 -9.09 0.73
CA GLY A 12 -12.00 -8.81 0.07
C GLY A 12 -12.15 -8.29 -1.34
N GLU A 13 -11.18 -7.46 -1.75
CA GLU A 13 -11.01 -7.17 -3.16
C GLU A 13 -10.62 -8.45 -3.90
N ILE A 14 -11.19 -8.62 -5.10
CA ILE A 14 -10.93 -9.78 -5.95
C ILE A 14 -9.99 -9.36 -7.07
N ARG A 15 -8.78 -9.92 -7.09
CA ARG A 15 -7.83 -9.76 -8.20
C ARG A 15 -8.15 -10.75 -9.30
N VAL A 16 -8.47 -10.25 -10.49
CA VAL A 16 -8.57 -11.05 -11.70
C VAL A 16 -7.20 -11.10 -12.39
N TYR A 17 -6.75 -12.29 -12.75
CA TYR A 17 -5.57 -12.53 -13.59
C TYR A 17 -5.97 -13.37 -14.80
N ILE A 18 -5.53 -12.95 -15.98
CA ILE A 18 -5.71 -13.71 -17.22
C ILE A 18 -4.34 -14.25 -17.61
N ASP A 19 -4.18 -15.57 -17.45
CA ASP A 19 -2.98 -16.28 -17.85
C ASP A 19 -2.96 -16.47 -19.36
N ASN A 20 -1.78 -16.35 -19.97
CA ASN A 20 -1.55 -16.42 -21.42
C ASN A 20 -2.41 -15.46 -22.27
N ASN A 21 -2.80 -14.32 -21.69
CA ASN A 21 -3.61 -13.30 -22.36
C ASN A 21 -3.00 -12.88 -23.71
N ASP A 22 -3.76 -13.03 -24.79
CA ASP A 22 -3.35 -12.69 -26.15
C ASP A 22 -3.52 -11.19 -26.50
N GLY A 23 -4.12 -10.42 -25.58
CA GLY A 23 -4.36 -8.99 -25.73
C GLY A 23 -5.60 -8.65 -26.56
N LEU A 24 -6.39 -9.63 -26.97
CA LEU A 24 -7.64 -9.44 -27.70
C LEU A 24 -8.85 -9.39 -26.77
N PRO A 25 -9.94 -8.70 -27.15
CA PRO A 25 -11.16 -8.71 -26.36
C PRO A 25 -11.80 -10.11 -26.32
N GLY A 26 -11.87 -10.73 -25.14
CA GLY A 26 -12.50 -12.03 -24.95
C GLY A 26 -11.74 -12.88 -23.94
N ILE A 27 -12.12 -14.16 -23.84
CA ILE A 27 -11.31 -15.21 -23.22
C ILE A 27 -11.29 -16.39 -24.21
N ASP A 28 -10.15 -16.68 -24.81
CA ASP A 28 -9.89 -17.82 -25.69
C ASP A 28 -9.35 -19.02 -24.88
N ALA A 29 -10.26 -19.71 -24.19
CA ALA A 29 -9.94 -20.93 -23.46
C ALA A 29 -9.38 -22.04 -24.38
N ALA A 30 -9.75 -22.06 -25.67
CA ALA A 30 -9.23 -23.04 -26.63
C ALA A 30 -7.78 -22.71 -27.05
N GLY A 31 -7.43 -21.42 -27.05
CA GLY A 31 -6.06 -20.90 -27.20
C GLY A 31 -5.18 -21.05 -25.96
N GLY A 32 -5.74 -21.50 -24.83
CA GLY A 32 -5.01 -21.75 -23.58
C GLY A 32 -5.02 -20.58 -22.59
N GLU A 33 -5.90 -19.60 -22.78
CA GLU A 33 -6.13 -18.54 -21.79
C GLU A 33 -6.87 -19.10 -20.58
N ARG A 34 -6.42 -18.71 -19.37
CA ARG A 34 -7.07 -19.10 -18.12
C ARG A 34 -7.42 -17.87 -17.30
N VAL A 35 -8.60 -17.85 -16.70
CA VAL A 35 -9.02 -16.76 -15.82
C VAL A 35 -8.94 -17.23 -14.38
N ILE A 36 -8.19 -16.53 -13.54
CA ILE A 36 -7.98 -16.91 -12.15
C ILE A 36 -8.32 -15.72 -11.26
N LEU A 37 -9.06 -16.00 -10.19
CA LEU A 37 -9.41 -15.05 -9.14
C LEU A 37 -8.54 -15.31 -7.91
N TYR A 38 -7.88 -14.27 -7.42
CA TYR A 38 -7.15 -14.28 -6.16
C TYR A 38 -7.79 -13.31 -5.17
N PHE A 39 -8.09 -13.78 -3.96
CA PHE A 39 -8.79 -12.96 -2.98
C PHE A 39 -8.61 -13.47 -1.55
N GLY A 40 -8.73 -12.55 -0.59
CA GLY A 40 -8.80 -12.84 0.83
C GLY A 40 -10.21 -12.68 1.41
N MET A 41 -10.33 -12.83 2.73
CA MET A 41 -11.59 -12.75 3.46
C MET A 41 -11.77 -11.42 4.20
N ARG A 42 -10.76 -10.55 4.22
CA ARG A 42 -10.62 -9.41 5.15
C ARG A 42 -11.03 -9.81 6.57
N ARG A 43 -12.04 -9.14 7.16
CA ARG A 43 -12.54 -9.43 8.52
C ARG A 43 -13.22 -10.78 8.65
N GLY A 44 -13.55 -11.43 7.53
CA GLY A 44 -14.15 -12.76 7.50
C GLY A 44 -13.21 -13.88 7.94
N GLY A 45 -11.89 -13.68 7.88
CA GLY A 45 -10.92 -14.72 8.27
C GLY A 45 -9.52 -14.49 7.72
N ASP A 46 -8.69 -15.52 7.88
CA ASP A 46 -7.26 -15.51 7.58
C ASP A 46 -6.90 -16.36 6.35
N THR A 47 -7.86 -16.65 5.48
CA THR A 47 -7.63 -17.51 4.31
C THR A 47 -7.46 -16.68 3.04
N VAL A 48 -6.46 -17.02 2.22
CA VAL A 48 -6.27 -16.54 0.85
C VAL A 48 -6.66 -17.66 -0.12
N TYR A 49 -7.32 -17.31 -1.22
CA TYR A 49 -7.83 -18.25 -2.20
C TYR A 49 -7.28 -17.96 -3.61
N ALA A 50 -7.11 -19.01 -4.40
CA ALA A 50 -7.04 -18.95 -5.85
C ALA A 50 -8.10 -19.86 -6.48
N LEU A 51 -8.93 -19.28 -7.35
CA LEU A 51 -10.03 -19.96 -8.02
C LEU A 51 -9.90 -19.76 -9.53
N GLU A 52 -9.74 -20.84 -10.28
CA GLU A 52 -9.84 -20.80 -11.73
C GLU A 52 -11.31 -20.72 -12.15
N VAL A 53 -11.64 -19.73 -12.96
CA VAL A 53 -13.00 -19.42 -13.41
C VAL A 53 -13.07 -19.28 -14.94
N THR A 54 -12.15 -19.93 -15.64
CA THR A 54 -12.12 -20.01 -17.11
C THR A 54 -13.47 -20.51 -17.64
N ASP A 55 -14.01 -21.59 -17.06
CA ASP A 55 -15.43 -21.96 -17.18
C ASP A 55 -16.22 -21.38 -16.00
N ARG A 56 -17.05 -20.37 -16.30
CA ARG A 56 -17.89 -19.69 -15.30
C ARG A 56 -18.91 -20.61 -14.63
N ASN A 57 -19.27 -21.72 -15.27
CA ASN A 57 -20.23 -22.68 -14.72
C ASN A 57 -19.57 -23.80 -13.91
N ALA A 58 -18.25 -23.94 -14.00
CA ALA A 58 -17.48 -24.98 -13.33
C ALA A 58 -16.17 -24.39 -12.77
N PRO A 59 -16.25 -23.48 -11.78
CA PRO A 59 -15.07 -22.91 -11.17
C PRO A 59 -14.29 -23.97 -10.38
N GLU A 60 -12.97 -23.94 -10.46
CA GLU A 60 -12.07 -24.90 -9.81
C GLU A 60 -11.21 -24.21 -8.75
N LEU A 61 -11.27 -24.70 -7.52
CA LEU A 61 -10.37 -24.22 -6.46
C LEU A 61 -8.97 -24.75 -6.73
N LEU A 62 -8.05 -23.86 -7.07
CA LEU A 62 -6.65 -24.21 -7.28
C LEU A 62 -5.97 -24.49 -5.93
N TRP A 63 -6.12 -23.54 -5.00
CA TRP A 63 -5.58 -23.66 -3.65
C TRP A 63 -6.26 -22.68 -2.68
N LYS A 64 -6.08 -22.95 -1.39
CA LYS A 64 -6.37 -22.03 -0.29
C LYS A 64 -5.26 -22.14 0.76
N LEU A 65 -4.91 -21.03 1.38
CA LEU A 65 -3.84 -20.94 2.38
C LEU A 65 -4.34 -20.16 3.60
N SER A 66 -4.05 -20.63 4.79
CA SER A 66 -4.49 -20.07 6.07
C SER A 66 -3.38 -20.12 7.12
N SER A 67 -3.58 -19.47 8.28
CA SER A 67 -2.60 -19.52 9.38
C SER A 67 -2.38 -20.92 9.97
N ALA A 68 -3.24 -21.89 9.63
CA ALA A 68 -3.10 -23.28 10.03
C ALA A 68 -2.17 -24.10 9.11
N ASP A 69 -1.79 -23.55 7.95
CA ASP A 69 -0.90 -24.19 6.99
C ASP A 69 0.56 -23.89 7.35
N ALA A 70 1.43 -24.88 7.16
CA ALA A 70 2.85 -24.77 7.52
C ALA A 70 3.53 -23.64 6.74
N GLY A 71 4.24 -22.76 7.44
CA GLY A 71 4.92 -21.60 6.85
C GLY A 71 4.06 -20.34 6.76
N PHE A 72 2.78 -20.39 7.16
CA PHE A 72 1.83 -19.27 7.13
C PHE A 72 1.38 -18.85 8.53
N GLU A 73 2.09 -19.21 9.59
CA GLU A 73 1.67 -19.00 10.98
C GLU A 73 1.47 -17.52 11.34
N ASN A 74 2.16 -16.61 10.63
CA ASN A 74 2.02 -15.15 10.78
C ASN A 74 0.89 -14.54 9.95
N LEU A 75 0.08 -15.35 9.23
CA LEU A 75 -1.05 -14.85 8.45
C LEU A 75 -2.16 -14.38 9.39
N GLY A 76 -2.53 -13.11 9.26
CA GLY A 76 -3.65 -12.48 9.95
C GLY A 76 -4.91 -12.50 9.09
N GLN A 77 -5.84 -11.60 9.39
CA GLN A 77 -6.98 -11.38 8.52
C GLN A 77 -6.51 -10.97 7.12
N THR A 78 -6.99 -11.65 6.08
CA THR A 78 -6.42 -11.54 4.72
C THR A 78 -6.97 -10.33 3.98
N TRP A 79 -6.43 -9.16 4.31
CA TRP A 79 -6.79 -7.87 3.73
C TRP A 79 -5.97 -7.54 2.48
N SER A 80 -4.74 -8.06 2.41
CA SER A 80 -3.81 -7.79 1.32
C SER A 80 -4.25 -8.51 0.04
N THR A 81 -4.61 -7.74 -0.98
CA THR A 81 -4.92 -8.28 -2.30
C THR A 81 -3.65 -8.82 -2.97
N PRO A 82 -3.62 -10.09 -3.44
CA PRO A 82 -2.41 -10.64 -4.06
C PRO A 82 -2.01 -9.95 -5.36
N SER A 83 -0.73 -9.60 -5.47
CA SER A 83 -0.08 -9.12 -6.69
C SER A 83 0.45 -10.30 -7.50
N ILE A 84 0.01 -10.46 -8.74
CA ILE A 84 0.42 -11.57 -9.62
C ILE A 84 1.48 -11.07 -10.59
N VAL A 85 2.70 -11.61 -10.49
CA VAL A 85 3.88 -11.20 -11.26
C VAL A 85 4.73 -12.40 -11.67
N LYS A 86 5.79 -12.15 -12.43
CA LYS A 86 6.81 -13.16 -12.71
C LYS A 86 8.09 -12.86 -11.94
N VAL A 87 8.81 -13.90 -11.58
CA VAL A 87 10.16 -13.85 -11.01
C VAL A 87 10.99 -15.00 -11.58
N ASP A 88 12.31 -14.88 -11.55
CA ASP A 88 13.23 -15.97 -11.84
C ASP A 88 13.86 -16.47 -10.53
N ILE A 89 13.57 -17.72 -10.18
CA ILE A 89 14.18 -18.41 -9.02
C ILE A 89 15.11 -19.50 -9.55
N GLY A 90 16.42 -19.30 -9.40
CA GLY A 90 17.43 -20.28 -9.80
C GLY A 90 17.51 -20.58 -11.29
N GLY A 91 17.19 -19.61 -12.16
CA GLY A 91 17.15 -19.77 -13.61
C GLY A 91 15.83 -20.33 -14.14
N THR A 92 14.78 -20.38 -13.31
CA THR A 92 13.44 -20.84 -13.66
C THR A 92 12.44 -19.71 -13.46
N GLU A 93 11.86 -19.23 -14.56
CA GLU A 93 10.73 -18.30 -14.51
C GLU A 93 9.52 -18.95 -13.82
N LYS A 94 8.97 -18.26 -12.82
CA LYS A 94 7.76 -18.64 -12.08
C LYS A 94 6.77 -17.49 -12.08
N LYS A 95 5.49 -17.81 -12.25
CA LYS A 95 4.38 -16.89 -11.97
C LYS A 95 4.03 -17.03 -10.50
N VAL A 96 4.04 -15.92 -9.77
CA VAL A 96 3.91 -15.90 -8.32
C VAL A 96 2.80 -14.95 -7.88
N ALA A 97 2.17 -15.30 -6.77
CA ALA A 97 1.26 -14.43 -6.03
C ALA A 97 1.98 -13.89 -4.79
N ILE A 98 2.07 -12.57 -4.67
CA ILE A 98 2.74 -11.88 -3.57
C ILE A 98 1.70 -11.12 -2.75
N PHE A 99 1.68 -11.32 -1.44
CA PHE A 99 0.72 -10.66 -0.54
C PHE A 99 1.32 -10.42 0.85
N GLY A 100 0.85 -9.36 1.50
CA GLY A 100 1.15 -9.08 2.90
C GLY A 100 0.42 -10.04 3.84
N GLY A 101 0.96 -10.20 5.05
CA GLY A 101 0.43 -11.09 6.07
C GLY A 101 -0.95 -10.66 6.57
N GLY A 102 -1.39 -9.44 6.27
CA GLY A 102 -2.73 -8.98 6.56
C GLY A 102 -2.83 -8.21 7.87
N TYR A 103 -3.94 -8.39 8.57
CA TYR A 103 -4.36 -7.54 9.68
C TYR A 103 -4.54 -8.33 10.99
N ASP A 104 -3.94 -7.83 12.08
CA ASP A 104 -4.22 -8.27 13.45
C ASP A 104 -5.37 -7.45 14.03
N ASP A 105 -6.42 -8.12 14.48
CA ASP A 105 -7.65 -7.49 14.96
C ASP A 105 -7.50 -6.65 16.22
N GLY A 106 -6.42 -6.83 16.98
CA GLY A 106 -6.13 -5.93 18.07
C GLY A 106 -5.77 -4.50 17.62
N GLN A 107 -5.51 -4.26 16.33
CA GLN A 107 -5.38 -2.91 15.76
C GLN A 107 -6.72 -2.13 15.74
N ASP A 108 -7.82 -2.79 16.10
CA ASP A 108 -9.09 -2.14 16.44
C ASP A 108 -9.04 -1.43 17.81
N LEU A 109 -8.00 -1.66 18.61
CA LEU A 109 -7.78 -0.92 19.85
C LEU A 109 -7.07 0.41 19.59
N ALA A 110 -7.37 1.41 20.41
CA ALA A 110 -6.72 2.72 20.33
C ALA A 110 -5.26 2.66 20.82
N GLY A 111 -4.43 3.56 20.30
CA GLY A 111 -3.02 3.71 20.70
C GLY A 111 -2.06 2.85 19.89
N PHE A 112 -0.78 2.91 20.26
CA PHE A 112 0.28 2.13 19.63
C PHE A 112 0.32 0.69 20.16
N ARG A 113 0.60 -0.26 19.28
CA ARG A 113 0.85 -1.66 19.62
C ARG A 113 1.65 -2.37 18.54
N THR A 114 2.38 -3.40 18.93
CA THR A 114 2.88 -4.43 18.02
C THR A 114 1.82 -5.51 17.82
N ASP A 115 1.93 -6.22 16.70
CA ASP A 115 0.99 -7.26 16.29
C ASP A 115 1.58 -8.66 16.47
N THR A 116 0.69 -9.65 16.60
CA THR A 116 1.06 -11.06 16.78
C THR A 116 0.95 -11.87 15.50
N ARG A 117 0.33 -11.29 14.48
CA ARG A 117 0.12 -11.83 13.14
C ARG A 117 -0.04 -10.64 12.18
N GLY A 118 -0.21 -10.91 10.89
CA GLY A 118 -0.33 -9.85 9.88
C GLY A 118 1.02 -9.27 9.45
N ASN A 119 2.10 -9.58 10.17
CA ASN A 119 3.40 -8.94 10.12
C ASN A 119 4.43 -9.73 9.29
N ALA A 120 4.03 -10.15 8.09
CA ALA A 120 4.87 -10.90 7.16
C ALA A 120 4.56 -10.50 5.71
N ILE A 121 5.36 -10.97 4.76
CA ILE A 121 5.07 -10.97 3.32
C ILE A 121 5.30 -12.39 2.80
N TYR A 122 4.40 -12.86 1.96
CA TYR A 122 4.46 -14.20 1.35
C TYR A 122 4.53 -14.09 -0.16
N MET A 123 5.34 -14.96 -0.76
CA MET A 123 5.40 -15.21 -2.20
C MET A 123 5.15 -16.70 -2.43
N VAL A 124 4.07 -17.01 -3.13
CA VAL A 124 3.66 -18.39 -3.44
C VAL A 124 3.59 -18.61 -4.94
N ASP A 125 3.73 -19.86 -5.38
CA ASP A 125 3.42 -20.21 -6.77
C ASP A 125 1.95 -19.87 -7.07
N ALA A 126 1.73 -19.12 -8.14
CA ALA A 126 0.41 -18.58 -8.44
C ALA A 126 -0.63 -19.67 -8.73
N PHE A 127 -0.24 -20.87 -9.12
CA PHE A 127 -1.15 -21.95 -9.53
C PHE A 127 -1.24 -23.08 -8.51
N THR A 128 -0.19 -23.34 -7.74
CA THR A 128 -0.17 -24.44 -6.76
C THR A 128 -0.32 -23.98 -5.32
N GLY A 129 -0.01 -22.71 -5.02
CA GLY A 129 0.01 -22.19 -3.66
C GLY A 129 1.23 -22.64 -2.85
N GLU A 130 2.22 -23.27 -3.49
CA GLU A 130 3.49 -23.63 -2.86
C GLU A 130 4.20 -22.36 -2.36
N LEU A 131 4.61 -22.34 -1.09
CA LEU A 131 5.41 -21.25 -0.54
C LEU A 131 6.80 -21.26 -1.18
N LEU A 132 7.15 -20.17 -1.86
CA LEU A 132 8.43 -20.02 -2.56
C LEU A 132 9.40 -19.12 -1.79
N TRP A 133 8.87 -18.12 -1.09
CA TRP A 133 9.65 -17.20 -0.27
C TRP A 133 8.75 -16.47 0.74
N SER A 134 9.31 -16.08 1.89
CA SER A 134 8.66 -15.17 2.83
C SER A 134 9.62 -14.24 3.57
N ALA A 135 9.11 -13.10 4.02
CA ALA A 135 9.77 -12.21 4.97
C ALA A 135 8.90 -12.00 6.21
N GLY A 136 9.53 -11.91 7.38
CA GLY A 136 8.83 -11.67 8.64
C GLY A 136 9.78 -11.62 9.83
N ASN A 137 9.21 -11.41 11.01
CA ASN A 137 9.97 -11.45 12.27
C ASN A 137 10.04 -12.89 12.79
N GLY A 138 11.18 -13.55 12.54
CA GLY A 138 11.47 -14.89 13.05
C GLY A 138 12.24 -15.76 12.07
N SER A 139 12.90 -16.80 12.61
CA SER A 139 13.76 -17.71 11.84
C SER A 139 12.98 -18.71 10.95
N ASN A 140 11.65 -18.65 10.94
CA ASN A 140 10.77 -19.43 10.07
C ASN A 140 10.58 -18.78 8.69
N HIS A 141 11.13 -17.58 8.48
CA HIS A 141 11.09 -16.85 7.22
C HIS A 141 12.43 -16.92 6.48
N ASP A 142 12.38 -16.85 5.15
CA ASP A 142 13.58 -16.83 4.29
C ASP A 142 14.37 -15.54 4.48
N LEU A 143 13.66 -14.42 4.66
CA LEU A 143 14.23 -13.12 5.04
C LEU A 143 13.75 -12.70 6.44
N GLU A 144 14.60 -12.88 7.44
CA GLU A 144 14.32 -12.47 8.82
C GLU A 144 14.52 -10.96 8.99
N LEU A 145 13.44 -10.26 9.35
CA LEU A 145 13.43 -8.83 9.63
C LEU A 145 12.82 -8.58 11.00
N ALA A 146 13.66 -8.40 12.02
CA ALA A 146 13.23 -8.19 13.40
C ALA A 146 12.26 -7.00 13.57
N ALA A 147 12.34 -6.01 12.68
CA ALA A 147 11.45 -4.84 12.68
C ALA A 147 10.05 -5.12 12.06
N MET A 148 9.79 -6.29 11.48
CA MET A 148 8.46 -6.65 10.96
C MET A 148 7.52 -7.06 12.11
N GLU A 149 7.10 -6.07 12.90
CA GLU A 149 6.27 -6.26 14.11
C GLU A 149 4.83 -5.79 13.92
N HIS A 150 4.48 -5.25 12.76
CA HIS A 150 3.19 -4.63 12.50
C HIS A 150 2.53 -5.21 11.26
N SER A 151 1.20 -5.24 11.29
CA SER A 151 0.34 -5.71 10.21
C SER A 151 0.65 -5.02 8.88
N ILE A 152 0.63 -5.79 7.80
CA ILE A 152 0.77 -5.33 6.40
C ILE A 152 -0.54 -5.66 5.68
N PRO A 153 -1.58 -4.82 5.83
CA PRO A 153 -2.92 -5.11 5.33
C PRO A 153 -3.12 -4.75 3.84
N ALA A 154 -2.28 -3.89 3.27
CA ALA A 154 -2.40 -3.45 1.89
C ALA A 154 -1.76 -4.44 0.90
N ALA A 155 -2.08 -4.32 -0.39
CA ALA A 155 -1.38 -5.06 -1.43
C ALA A 155 0.11 -4.65 -1.49
N ILE A 156 0.95 -5.55 -1.99
CA ILE A 156 2.38 -5.27 -2.18
C ILE A 156 2.57 -4.59 -3.54
N LYS A 157 3.18 -3.41 -3.57
CA LYS A 157 3.52 -2.72 -4.82
C LYS A 157 4.73 -3.41 -5.42
N VAL A 158 4.56 -4.04 -6.58
CA VAL A 158 5.65 -4.69 -7.31
C VAL A 158 5.96 -3.91 -8.57
N ILE A 159 7.24 -3.69 -8.87
CA ILE A 159 7.70 -2.98 -10.05
C ILE A 159 8.73 -3.79 -10.83
N ASP A 160 8.59 -3.76 -12.15
CA ASP A 160 9.56 -4.18 -13.15
C ASP A 160 10.21 -2.88 -13.66
N ILE A 161 11.44 -2.62 -13.23
CA ILE A 161 12.17 -1.38 -13.50
C ILE A 161 12.84 -1.47 -14.87
N ASN A 162 13.31 -2.66 -15.25
CA ASN A 162 14.12 -2.86 -16.44
C ASN A 162 13.28 -3.27 -17.68
N LEU A 163 11.98 -3.55 -17.50
CA LEU A 163 10.99 -3.95 -18.49
C LEU A 163 11.27 -5.31 -19.15
N ASP A 164 11.85 -6.25 -18.41
CA ASP A 164 12.07 -7.64 -18.87
C ASP A 164 10.88 -8.58 -18.58
N GLY A 165 9.84 -8.08 -17.92
CA GLY A 165 8.65 -8.82 -17.55
C GLY A 165 8.74 -9.53 -16.21
N GLN A 166 9.83 -9.38 -15.47
CA GLN A 166 10.04 -9.93 -14.12
C GLN A 166 10.02 -8.81 -13.08
N ALA A 167 9.60 -9.15 -11.87
CA ALA A 167 9.60 -8.22 -10.76
C ALA A 167 11.05 -7.95 -10.31
N ASP A 168 11.43 -6.68 -10.20
CA ASP A 168 12.75 -6.25 -9.71
C ASP A 168 12.70 -5.76 -8.26
N ARG A 169 11.59 -5.13 -7.86
CA ARG A 169 11.47 -4.48 -6.55
C ARG A 169 10.05 -4.51 -6.02
N MET A 170 9.94 -4.55 -4.70
CA MET A 170 8.68 -4.45 -3.96
C MET A 170 8.71 -3.30 -2.96
N TYR A 171 7.57 -2.65 -2.77
CA TYR A 171 7.30 -1.76 -1.65
C TYR A 171 6.06 -2.19 -0.90
N ALA A 172 6.12 -2.11 0.42
CA ALA A 172 5.01 -2.39 1.31
C ALA A 172 4.94 -1.32 2.40
N ALA A 173 3.78 -1.14 3.01
CA ALA A 173 3.63 -0.25 4.15
C ALA A 173 2.91 -0.99 5.28
N ASP A 174 3.30 -0.70 6.52
CA ASP A 174 2.75 -1.37 7.70
C ASP A 174 1.99 -0.42 8.61
N MET A 175 1.27 -1.01 9.56
CA MET A 175 0.47 -0.29 10.56
C MET A 175 1.31 0.32 11.69
N GLY A 176 2.62 0.07 11.73
CA GLY A 176 3.56 0.79 12.60
C GLY A 176 3.97 2.15 12.01
N GLY A 177 3.60 2.40 10.75
CA GLY A 177 3.98 3.58 10.00
C GLY A 177 5.36 3.45 9.36
N ARG A 178 5.82 2.24 9.04
CA ARG A 178 7.01 2.01 8.23
C ARG A 178 6.63 1.75 6.78
N VAL A 179 7.54 2.12 5.88
CA VAL A 179 7.54 1.72 4.48
C VAL A 179 8.76 0.83 4.26
N TRP A 180 8.51 -0.32 3.67
CA TRP A 180 9.48 -1.35 3.39
C TRP A 180 9.85 -1.33 1.91
N ARG A 181 11.10 -1.66 1.63
CA ARG A 181 11.60 -1.93 0.28
C ARG A 181 12.27 -3.29 0.26
N PHE A 182 12.03 -4.03 -0.82
CA PHE A 182 12.69 -5.29 -1.10
C PHE A 182 13.20 -5.29 -2.54
N ASP A 183 14.44 -5.73 -2.74
CA ASP A 183 15.03 -5.92 -4.06
C ASP A 183 15.09 -7.41 -4.38
N ILE A 184 14.65 -7.76 -5.59
CA ILE A 184 14.59 -9.13 -6.11
C ILE A 184 15.82 -9.37 -6.99
N PHE A 185 16.54 -10.44 -6.68
CA PHE A 185 17.71 -10.89 -7.42
C PHE A 185 17.31 -12.06 -8.32
N ASN A 186 16.61 -11.74 -9.42
CA ASN A 186 16.20 -12.72 -10.42
C ASN A 186 17.39 -13.60 -10.87
N GLY A 187 17.20 -14.92 -10.81
CA GLY A 187 18.21 -15.95 -11.08
C GLY A 187 18.87 -16.54 -9.83
N GLU A 188 18.78 -15.87 -8.67
CA GLU A 188 19.28 -16.37 -7.40
C GLU A 188 18.27 -17.30 -6.69
N THR A 189 18.66 -17.89 -5.57
CA THR A 189 17.81 -18.79 -4.75
C THR A 189 18.02 -18.56 -3.25
N GLY A 190 17.09 -19.04 -2.42
CA GLY A 190 17.22 -19.00 -0.96
C GLY A 190 17.35 -17.57 -0.42
N GLY A 191 18.21 -17.37 0.59
CA GLY A 191 18.40 -16.08 1.24
C GLY A 191 18.90 -14.96 0.31
N ASP A 192 19.51 -15.31 -0.82
CA ASP A 192 20.04 -14.32 -1.79
C ASP A 192 18.98 -13.87 -2.81
N PHE A 193 17.82 -14.56 -2.89
CA PHE A 193 16.78 -14.27 -3.87
C PHE A 193 16.09 -12.92 -3.64
N VAL A 194 15.76 -12.59 -2.40
CA VAL A 194 15.16 -11.29 -2.05
C VAL A 194 15.84 -10.73 -0.81
N GLN A 195 16.24 -9.47 -0.90
CA GLN A 195 16.86 -8.69 0.18
C GLN A 195 15.94 -7.52 0.52
N GLY A 196 15.95 -7.03 1.76
CA GLY A 196 14.97 -6.02 2.17
C GLY A 196 15.30 -5.29 3.46
N GLY A 197 14.64 -4.15 3.64
CA GLY A 197 14.82 -3.30 4.81
C GLY A 197 13.78 -2.19 4.92
N VAL A 198 13.87 -1.43 6.02
CA VAL A 198 13.00 -0.27 6.26
C VAL A 198 13.47 0.89 5.37
N PHE A 199 12.65 1.25 4.38
CA PHE A 199 12.89 2.41 3.53
C PHE A 199 12.56 3.73 4.25
N ALA A 200 11.47 3.75 5.00
CA ALA A 200 11.05 4.91 5.78
C ALA A 200 10.37 4.52 7.09
N SER A 201 10.49 5.38 8.10
CA SER A 201 9.79 5.30 9.38
C SER A 201 9.10 6.63 9.67
N LEU A 202 7.79 6.64 9.52
CA LEU A 202 6.95 7.83 9.46
C LEU A 202 5.90 7.86 10.59
N GLY A 203 5.66 6.71 11.23
CA GLY A 203 4.76 6.57 12.37
C GLY A 203 5.49 6.27 13.68
N ALA A 204 4.84 5.43 14.50
CA ALA A 204 5.20 5.22 15.89
C ALA A 204 6.20 4.08 16.13
N ALA A 205 6.44 3.21 15.14
CA ALA A 205 7.18 1.96 15.33
C ALA A 205 8.64 2.14 15.81
N ASP A 206 9.27 3.26 15.47
CA ASP A 206 10.65 3.59 15.89
C ASP A 206 10.71 4.65 17.00
N LEU A 207 9.57 4.94 17.64
CA LEU A 207 9.49 5.85 18.78
C LEU A 207 9.47 5.04 20.08
N GLY A 208 10.32 5.39 21.05
CA GLY A 208 10.39 4.66 22.32
C GLY A 208 9.13 4.77 23.20
N ALA A 209 8.41 5.90 23.13
CA ALA A 209 7.14 6.14 23.83
C ALA A 209 6.24 7.02 22.96
N PRO A 210 5.58 6.45 21.94
CA PRO A 210 4.85 7.22 20.95
C PRO A 210 3.61 7.88 21.55
N PRO A 211 3.42 9.20 21.38
CA PRO A 211 2.12 9.83 21.66
C PRO A 211 1.09 9.39 20.63
N LEU A 212 -0.20 9.43 20.98
CA LEU A 212 -1.29 9.07 20.07
C LEU A 212 -1.23 9.83 18.73
N ALA A 213 -0.81 11.10 18.78
CA ALA A 213 -0.65 11.97 17.61
C ALA A 213 0.31 11.42 16.54
N ASP A 214 1.25 10.55 16.92
CA ASP A 214 2.25 9.97 16.01
C ASP A 214 1.95 8.53 15.58
N VAL A 215 0.83 7.94 16.01
CA VAL A 215 0.42 6.57 15.65
C VAL A 215 -0.21 6.54 14.25
N ARG A 216 0.54 7.04 13.27
CA ARG A 216 0.20 7.02 11.84
C ARG A 216 0.28 5.59 11.33
N ARG A 217 -0.81 5.11 10.73
CA ARG A 217 -0.95 3.76 10.19
C ARG A 217 -1.10 3.81 8.68
N PHE A 218 -0.49 2.87 7.98
CA PHE A 218 -0.71 2.70 6.54
C PHE A 218 -1.65 1.53 6.27
N TYR A 219 -2.74 1.81 5.55
CA TYR A 219 -3.74 0.82 5.09
C TYR A 219 -3.75 0.64 3.58
N VAL A 220 -2.89 1.39 2.88
CA VAL A 220 -2.94 1.57 1.42
C VAL A 220 -1.60 1.16 0.81
N THR A 221 -1.63 0.68 -0.42
CA THR A 221 -0.42 0.31 -1.14
C THR A 221 0.36 1.56 -1.53
N PRO A 222 1.71 1.56 -1.40
CA PRO A 222 2.52 2.66 -1.89
C PRO A 222 2.34 2.90 -3.39
N ASP A 223 2.07 4.15 -3.76
CA ASP A 223 2.08 4.61 -5.15
C ASP A 223 3.52 4.90 -5.57
N VAL A 224 3.97 4.21 -6.61
CA VAL A 224 5.36 4.30 -7.07
C VAL A 224 5.38 4.71 -8.54
N ALA A 225 6.07 5.81 -8.83
CA ALA A 225 6.21 6.35 -10.17
C ALA A 225 7.65 6.83 -10.43
N GLN A 226 8.15 6.62 -11.65
CA GLN A 226 9.44 7.17 -12.06
C GLN A 226 9.28 8.65 -12.40
N VAL A 227 10.13 9.48 -11.80
CA VAL A 227 10.12 10.93 -11.96
C VAL A 227 11.50 11.40 -12.39
N ILE A 228 11.53 12.33 -13.34
CA ILE A 228 12.75 13.02 -13.76
C ILE A 228 12.61 14.49 -13.37
N SER A 229 13.52 14.96 -12.51
CA SER A 229 13.58 16.35 -12.07
C SER A 229 15.01 16.84 -12.03
N ARG A 230 15.27 18.03 -12.59
CA ARG A 230 16.60 18.67 -12.60
C ARG A 230 17.73 17.72 -13.06
N ASN A 231 17.47 16.93 -14.12
CA ASN A 231 18.37 15.91 -14.68
C ASN A 231 18.72 14.75 -13.73
N ARG A 232 17.92 14.51 -12.69
CA ARG A 232 18.02 13.35 -11.82
C ARG A 232 16.75 12.51 -11.93
N VAL A 233 16.92 11.20 -12.05
CA VAL A 233 15.83 10.22 -11.97
C VAL A 233 15.68 9.73 -10.53
N PHE A 234 14.45 9.55 -10.08
CA PHE A 234 14.10 8.90 -8.82
C PHE A 234 12.77 8.19 -8.97
N LEU A 235 12.50 7.22 -8.09
CA LEU A 235 11.14 6.71 -7.90
C LEU A 235 10.49 7.54 -6.81
N SER A 236 9.37 8.19 -7.10
CA SER A 236 8.51 8.75 -6.05
C SER A 236 7.78 7.60 -5.37
N VAL A 237 7.84 7.53 -4.05
CA VAL A 237 7.08 6.58 -3.24
C VAL A 237 6.11 7.40 -2.39
N SER A 238 4.83 7.39 -2.78
CA SER A 238 3.79 8.23 -2.21
C SER A 238 2.72 7.40 -1.52
N LEU A 239 2.29 7.85 -0.33
CA LEU A 239 1.23 7.22 0.44
C LEU A 239 0.77 8.16 1.56
N GLY A 240 -0.47 7.97 2.00
CA GLY A 240 -1.04 8.71 3.14
C GLY A 240 -1.33 7.80 4.32
N SER A 241 -1.21 8.35 5.52
CA SER A 241 -1.61 7.67 6.74
C SER A 241 -3.10 7.86 7.03
N GLY A 242 -3.69 6.89 7.71
CA GLY A 242 -5.08 6.98 8.13
C GLY A 242 -5.59 5.78 8.89
N HIS A 243 -6.20 5.97 10.06
CA HIS A 243 -6.87 4.88 10.77
C HIS A 243 -8.24 4.54 10.16
N ARG A 244 -8.25 3.76 9.07
CA ARG A 244 -9.47 3.42 8.29
C ARG A 244 -10.58 2.79 9.14
N GLU A 245 -10.23 1.89 10.05
CA GLU A 245 -11.20 1.21 10.92
C GLU A 245 -11.72 2.07 12.08
N HIS A 246 -11.09 3.22 12.32
CA HIS A 246 -11.57 4.24 13.25
C HIS A 246 -11.81 5.54 12.50
N PRO A 247 -12.83 5.59 11.61
CA PRO A 247 -13.10 6.74 10.76
C PRO A 247 -13.36 8.01 11.56
N LEU A 248 -13.87 7.89 12.80
CA LEU A 248 -14.16 9.01 13.69
C LEU A 248 -12.98 9.43 14.58
N ASP A 249 -11.84 8.74 14.52
CA ASP A 249 -10.65 9.13 15.30
C ASP A 249 -10.13 10.50 14.84
N THR A 250 -9.80 11.34 15.83
CA THR A 250 -9.18 12.65 15.64
C THR A 250 -7.90 12.79 16.46
N GLY A 251 -7.40 11.70 17.06
CA GLY A 251 -6.26 11.71 17.96
C GLY A 251 -4.90 11.67 17.26
N THR A 252 -4.86 11.13 16.05
CA THR A 252 -3.64 11.02 15.22
C THR A 252 -3.49 12.24 14.31
N ASN A 253 -2.27 12.78 14.19
CA ASN A 253 -1.93 13.79 13.21
C ASN A 253 -1.52 13.09 11.91
N GLU A 254 -2.51 12.80 11.05
CA GLU A 254 -2.28 12.09 9.80
C GLU A 254 -1.57 12.97 8.78
N GLU A 255 -0.78 12.34 7.92
CA GLU A 255 0.03 13.01 6.92
C GLU A 255 0.00 12.26 5.58
N PHE A 256 0.25 13.00 4.51
CA PHE A 256 0.58 12.44 3.21
C PHE A 256 2.07 12.63 2.95
N TYR A 257 2.71 11.62 2.36
CA TYR A 257 4.14 11.61 2.06
C TYR A 257 4.38 11.36 0.58
N SER A 258 5.43 11.99 0.05
CA SER A 258 6.02 11.64 -1.24
C SER A 258 7.53 11.61 -1.06
N MET A 259 8.08 10.41 -0.88
CA MET A 259 9.51 10.17 -0.68
C MET A 259 10.20 9.93 -2.01
N ARG A 260 11.51 10.10 -2.05
CA ARG A 260 12.33 9.85 -3.25
C ARG A 260 13.30 8.70 -3.01
N ASP A 261 13.17 7.64 -3.78
CA ASP A 261 14.17 6.58 -3.89
C ASP A 261 15.10 6.88 -5.07
N TYR A 262 16.36 7.18 -4.76
CA TYR A 262 17.37 7.51 -5.76
C TYR A 262 18.12 6.30 -6.32
N ASN A 263 18.01 5.13 -5.69
CA ASN A 263 18.64 3.89 -6.17
C ASN A 263 17.69 3.20 -7.17
N VAL A 264 17.36 3.92 -8.24
CA VAL A 264 16.33 3.52 -9.22
C VAL A 264 16.69 2.20 -9.89
N PHE A 265 17.93 2.06 -10.37
CA PHE A 265 18.39 0.89 -11.12
C PHE A 265 19.31 -0.03 -10.31
N GLU A 266 19.51 0.27 -9.03
CA GLU A 266 20.40 -0.47 -8.14
C GLU A 266 19.59 -1.34 -7.19
N ARG A 267 19.87 -2.65 -7.18
CA ARG A 267 19.38 -3.58 -6.16
C ARG A 267 20.26 -3.49 -4.93
N LEU A 268 19.67 -3.39 -3.74
CA LEU A 268 20.40 -3.32 -2.48
C LEU A 268 20.48 -4.69 -1.82
N THR A 269 21.68 -5.09 -1.41
CA THR A 269 21.88 -6.18 -0.46
C THR A 269 21.54 -5.73 0.96
N ASN A 270 21.30 -6.66 1.88
CA ASN A 270 20.85 -6.36 3.25
C ASN A 270 21.74 -5.34 3.99
N ASP A 271 23.05 -5.33 3.75
CA ASP A 271 24.01 -4.39 4.34
C ASP A 271 24.02 -2.99 3.71
N GLN A 272 23.36 -2.82 2.55
CA GLN A 272 23.28 -1.56 1.82
C GLN A 272 22.03 -0.74 2.17
N TYR A 273 21.05 -1.31 2.88
CA TYR A 273 19.93 -0.56 3.42
C TYR A 273 20.42 0.37 4.54
N GLY A 274 20.42 1.67 4.25
CA GLY A 274 20.83 2.72 5.19
C GLY A 274 19.80 2.99 6.29
N PRO A 275 20.03 4.03 7.11
CA PRO A 275 19.01 4.49 8.06
C PRO A 275 17.72 4.87 7.31
N PRO A 276 16.54 4.56 7.88
CA PRO A 276 15.27 4.84 7.23
C PRO A 276 15.03 6.35 7.11
N ILE A 277 14.34 6.77 6.05
CA ILE A 277 13.84 8.13 5.91
C ILE A 277 12.86 8.42 7.04
N THR A 278 13.06 9.51 7.77
CA THR A 278 12.17 9.95 8.85
C THR A 278 11.40 11.20 8.43
N ARG A 279 10.38 11.57 9.23
CA ARG A 279 9.63 12.83 9.04
C ARG A 279 10.51 14.08 9.04
N ALA A 280 11.63 14.06 9.76
CA ALA A 280 12.55 15.19 9.85
C ALA A 280 13.40 15.37 8.57
N ASP A 281 13.55 14.30 7.78
CA ASP A 281 14.29 14.31 6.52
C ASP A 281 13.44 14.85 5.35
N LEU A 282 12.12 14.96 5.54
CA LEU A 282 11.17 15.41 4.54
C LEU A 282 10.83 16.90 4.71
N THR A 283 10.70 17.61 3.59
CA THR A 283 10.27 19.02 3.60
C THR A 283 8.80 19.11 3.98
N ASP A 284 8.48 19.87 5.03
CA ASP A 284 7.09 20.12 5.43
C ASP A 284 6.48 21.19 4.53
N ILE A 285 5.52 20.80 3.69
CA ILE A 285 4.88 21.69 2.71
C ILE A 285 3.52 22.21 3.18
N THR A 286 3.10 21.88 4.41
CA THR A 286 1.72 22.06 4.89
C THR A 286 1.20 23.48 4.62
N ASN A 287 2.01 24.49 4.94
CA ASN A 287 1.67 25.90 4.77
C ASN A 287 2.44 26.61 3.65
N ASP A 288 3.34 25.91 2.95
CA ASP A 288 4.17 26.50 1.90
C ASP A 288 3.65 26.11 0.53
N THR A 289 3.12 27.06 -0.25
CA THR A 289 2.51 26.82 -1.57
C THR A 289 3.52 26.85 -2.71
N SER A 290 4.75 27.29 -2.48
CA SER A 290 5.84 27.31 -3.45
C SER A 290 7.15 26.75 -2.85
N PRO A 291 7.13 25.51 -2.35
CA PRO A 291 8.27 24.93 -1.66
C PRO A 291 9.46 24.70 -2.59
N GLU A 292 10.65 25.07 -2.12
CA GLU A 292 11.90 24.80 -2.82
C GLU A 292 12.60 23.57 -2.24
N LEU A 293 12.49 22.44 -2.93
CA LEU A 293 13.19 21.22 -2.51
C LEU A 293 14.65 21.23 -2.98
N PRO A 294 15.63 20.91 -2.10
CA PRO A 294 17.01 20.65 -2.50
C PRO A 294 17.15 19.56 -3.56
N TYR A 295 18.28 19.56 -4.28
CA TYR A 295 18.57 18.56 -5.33
C TYR A 295 18.63 17.11 -4.81
N ASP A 296 19.07 16.95 -3.57
CA ASP A 296 19.21 15.71 -2.83
C ASP A 296 18.09 15.49 -1.79
N SER A 297 17.06 16.33 -1.81
CA SER A 297 15.87 16.18 -0.95
C SER A 297 15.33 14.76 -1.00
N LEU A 298 14.99 14.21 0.16
CA LEU A 298 14.36 12.88 0.28
C LEU A 298 12.85 12.93 0.03
N GLY A 299 12.30 14.12 -0.26
CA GLY A 299 10.89 14.32 -0.58
C GLY A 299 10.22 15.36 0.30
N TRP A 300 8.89 15.24 0.40
CA TRP A 300 8.06 16.16 1.16
C TRP A 300 6.96 15.42 1.95
N ARG A 301 6.46 16.09 2.99
CA ARG A 301 5.31 15.67 3.78
C ARG A 301 4.27 16.79 3.89
N LEU A 302 3.00 16.42 3.88
CA LEU A 302 1.84 17.29 4.04
C LEU A 302 1.03 16.83 5.24
N THR A 303 0.86 17.69 6.24
CA THR A 303 -0.08 17.42 7.34
C THR A 303 -1.51 17.62 6.86
N LEU A 304 -2.40 16.69 7.19
CA LEU A 304 -3.83 16.79 6.86
C LEU A 304 -4.56 17.55 7.97
N ASP A 305 -4.32 18.86 8.04
CA ASP A 305 -4.76 19.74 9.12
C ASP A 305 -6.00 20.58 8.79
N GLN A 306 -6.62 20.34 7.63
CA GLN A 306 -7.77 21.12 7.16
C GLN A 306 -9.03 20.83 7.97
N SER A 307 -9.10 19.65 8.59
CA SER A 307 -10.11 19.26 9.57
C SER A 307 -9.51 18.31 10.62
N PRO A 308 -9.96 18.34 11.88
CA PRO A 308 -9.50 17.38 12.88
C PRO A 308 -9.72 15.92 12.43
N GLY A 309 -8.67 15.11 12.52
CA GLY A 309 -8.74 13.69 12.15
C GLY A 309 -8.92 13.43 10.66
N GLU A 310 -8.61 14.37 9.78
CA GLU A 310 -8.54 14.09 8.35
C GLU A 310 -7.52 12.99 8.07
N LYS A 311 -7.86 12.03 7.20
CA LYS A 311 -7.05 10.83 6.97
C LYS A 311 -7.16 10.31 5.53
N VAL A 312 -6.13 9.63 5.06
CA VAL A 312 -6.16 8.95 3.75
C VAL A 312 -6.72 7.54 3.92
N GLY A 313 -7.72 7.20 3.10
CA GLY A 313 -8.43 5.92 3.19
C GLY A 313 -8.24 4.99 1.98
N GLY A 314 -7.58 5.46 0.93
CA GLY A 314 -7.37 4.73 -0.32
C GLY A 314 -6.03 5.10 -0.98
N GLU A 315 -5.60 4.29 -1.93
CA GLU A 315 -4.36 4.47 -2.66
C GLU A 315 -4.29 5.82 -3.39
N SER A 316 -3.10 6.42 -3.38
CA SER A 316 -2.80 7.55 -4.25
C SER A 316 -2.44 7.07 -5.65
N PHE A 317 -2.49 7.99 -6.60
CA PHE A 317 -2.09 7.71 -7.97
C PHE A 317 -1.27 8.86 -8.54
N THR A 318 -0.13 8.57 -9.16
CA THR A 318 0.77 9.57 -9.73
C THR A 318 0.79 9.51 -11.25
N PHE A 319 0.50 10.64 -11.89
CA PHE A 319 0.54 10.80 -13.34
C PHE A 319 0.94 12.22 -13.74
N GLN A 320 1.76 12.33 -14.79
CA GLN A 320 2.29 13.61 -15.30
C GLN A 320 2.85 14.50 -14.18
N ASN A 321 3.73 13.93 -13.36
CA ASN A 321 4.37 14.59 -12.22
C ASN A 321 3.38 15.14 -11.17
N SER A 322 2.16 14.62 -11.14
CA SER A 322 1.14 15.04 -10.19
C SER A 322 0.61 13.83 -9.43
N VAL A 323 0.49 13.95 -8.11
CA VAL A 323 -0.08 12.93 -7.24
C VAL A 323 -1.53 13.32 -6.91
N PHE A 324 -2.41 12.35 -7.02
CA PHE A 324 -3.83 12.43 -6.71
C PHE A 324 -4.14 11.50 -5.54
N PHE A 325 -4.86 11.99 -4.54
CA PHE A 325 -5.37 11.13 -3.47
C PHE A 325 -6.63 11.73 -2.85
N SER A 326 -7.45 10.88 -2.24
CA SER A 326 -8.61 11.32 -1.49
C SER A 326 -8.37 11.21 0.02
N SER A 327 -8.87 12.20 0.75
CA SER A 327 -8.93 12.18 2.21
C SER A 327 -10.38 12.14 2.68
N PHE A 328 -10.56 11.69 3.91
CA PHE A 328 -11.81 11.73 4.65
C PHE A 328 -11.59 12.42 5.99
N SER A 329 -12.44 13.37 6.34
CA SER A 329 -12.52 13.94 7.68
C SER A 329 -13.81 13.51 8.36
N PRO A 330 -13.77 13.14 9.65
CA PRO A 330 -14.97 12.96 10.45
C PRO A 330 -15.90 14.17 10.34
N GLY A 331 -17.20 13.91 10.17
CA GLY A 331 -18.23 14.94 10.26
C GLY A 331 -18.52 15.33 11.71
N GLY A 332 -19.32 16.38 11.92
CA GLY A 332 -19.85 16.74 13.25
C GLY A 332 -20.85 15.71 13.80
N ASN A 333 -21.65 16.05 14.82
CA ASN A 333 -22.77 15.19 15.23
C ASN A 333 -23.92 15.35 14.23
N GLY A 334 -24.36 14.23 13.66
CA GLY A 334 -25.58 14.16 12.86
C GLY A 334 -26.80 14.29 13.77
N ASP A 335 -27.88 14.84 13.25
CA ASP A 335 -29.15 14.85 13.96
C ASP A 335 -29.89 13.52 13.74
N ALA A 336 -30.94 13.23 14.51
CA ALA A 336 -31.68 11.96 14.43
C ALA A 336 -32.25 11.64 13.02
N CYS A 337 -32.29 12.62 12.13
CA CYS A 337 -32.80 12.52 10.76
C CYS A 337 -31.70 12.56 9.67
N VAL A 338 -30.46 12.89 10.01
CA VAL A 338 -29.35 13.03 9.05
C VAL A 338 -28.06 12.55 9.72
N ALA A 339 -27.51 11.43 9.24
CA ALA A 339 -26.16 11.03 9.64
C ALA A 339 -25.19 12.16 9.29
N ALA A 340 -24.32 12.56 10.23
CA ALA A 340 -23.30 13.53 9.90
C ALA A 340 -22.40 12.93 8.82
N GLY A 341 -22.48 13.50 7.62
CA GLY A 341 -21.58 13.15 6.55
C GLY A 341 -20.17 13.60 6.94
N GLY A 342 -19.21 12.68 6.85
CA GLY A 342 -17.81 13.10 6.78
C GLY A 342 -17.55 13.88 5.51
N LEU A 343 -16.50 14.69 5.54
CA LEU A 343 -16.08 15.53 4.41
C LEU A 343 -14.97 14.82 3.65
N ASN A 344 -15.03 14.82 2.33
CA ASN A 344 -13.96 14.28 1.50
C ASN A 344 -13.26 15.39 0.75
N ARG A 345 -11.93 15.30 0.62
CA ARG A 345 -11.15 16.18 -0.25
C ARG A 345 -10.41 15.34 -1.28
N LEU A 346 -10.39 15.80 -2.53
CA LEU A 346 -9.53 15.27 -3.58
C LEU A 346 -8.33 16.20 -3.72
N TYR A 347 -7.15 15.70 -3.40
CA TYR A 347 -5.89 16.42 -3.56
C TYR A 347 -5.32 16.23 -4.96
N PHE A 348 -4.68 17.29 -5.46
CA PHE A 348 -3.97 17.33 -6.74
C PHE A 348 -2.71 18.18 -6.58
N ILE A 349 -1.59 17.49 -6.34
CA ILE A 349 -0.34 18.10 -5.88
C ILE A 349 0.80 17.72 -6.80
N SER A 350 1.76 18.62 -7.00
CA SER A 350 3.01 18.33 -7.69
C SER A 350 3.83 17.31 -6.92
N VAL A 351 4.14 16.16 -7.53
CA VAL A 351 5.05 15.17 -6.91
C VAL A 351 6.47 15.72 -6.79
N LEU A 352 6.82 16.72 -7.59
CA LEU A 352 8.17 17.31 -7.65
C LEU A 352 8.51 18.07 -6.38
N ASP A 353 7.58 18.87 -5.87
CA ASP A 353 7.85 19.84 -4.81
C ASP A 353 6.71 19.97 -3.80
N GLY A 354 5.49 19.54 -4.09
CA GLY A 354 4.35 19.74 -3.21
C GLY A 354 3.52 20.98 -3.52
N SER A 355 3.83 21.71 -4.59
CA SER A 355 3.03 22.86 -5.05
C SER A 355 1.63 22.42 -5.50
N PRO A 356 0.59 23.24 -5.32
CA PRO A 356 -0.73 22.98 -5.86
C PRO A 356 -0.69 22.96 -7.39
N ARG A 357 -1.42 22.03 -8.01
CA ARG A 357 -1.46 21.89 -9.49
C ARG A 357 -2.62 22.62 -10.14
N THR A 358 -3.55 23.10 -9.34
CA THR A 358 -4.61 24.02 -9.74
C THR A 358 -4.46 25.29 -8.95
N ASN A 359 -4.83 26.44 -9.52
CA ASN A 359 -5.22 27.61 -8.75
C ASN A 359 -6.75 27.64 -8.84
N GLY A 360 -7.40 27.16 -7.79
CA GLY A 360 -8.84 26.92 -7.75
C GLY A 360 -9.65 28.17 -7.44
N ASP A 361 -8.97 29.24 -7.01
CA ASP A 361 -9.57 30.52 -6.68
C ASP A 361 -9.25 31.61 -7.72
N ILE A 362 -9.98 32.74 -7.67
CA ILE A 362 -9.80 33.88 -8.58
C ILE A 362 -8.64 34.79 -8.11
N THR A 363 -7.89 34.38 -7.07
CA THR A 363 -6.84 35.20 -6.50
C THR A 363 -5.54 35.07 -7.29
N THR A 364 -4.66 36.06 -7.12
CA THR A 364 -3.39 36.12 -7.84
C THR A 364 -2.28 35.28 -7.17
N GLU A 365 -2.44 34.87 -5.91
CA GLU A 365 -1.40 34.20 -5.12
C GLU A 365 -1.90 32.84 -4.61
N PRO A 366 -1.15 31.75 -4.86
CA PRO A 366 -1.58 30.40 -4.50
C PRO A 366 -1.70 30.22 -2.99
N GLN A 367 -2.78 29.58 -2.54
CA GLN A 367 -3.09 29.25 -1.15
C GLN A 367 -2.98 27.74 -0.87
N PRO A 368 -2.78 27.30 0.39
CA PRO A 368 -2.74 25.87 0.72
C PRO A 368 -3.99 25.09 0.26
N GLU A 369 -5.16 25.72 0.29
CA GLU A 369 -6.43 25.16 -0.19
C GLU A 369 -6.46 24.86 -1.70
N ASP A 370 -5.59 25.46 -2.50
CA ASP A 370 -5.49 25.20 -3.94
C ASP A 370 -5.02 23.77 -4.26
N ARG A 371 -4.51 23.05 -3.25
CA ARG A 371 -4.12 21.65 -3.36
C ARG A 371 -5.29 20.70 -3.47
N TYR A 372 -6.52 21.11 -3.13
CA TYR A 372 -7.64 20.19 -3.07
C TYR A 372 -8.99 20.76 -3.52
N TYR A 373 -9.89 19.84 -3.87
CA TYR A 373 -11.30 20.10 -4.06
C TYR A 373 -12.13 19.37 -3.00
N THR A 374 -13.07 20.05 -2.37
CA THR A 374 -14.03 19.39 -1.47
C THR A 374 -15.09 18.66 -2.28
N LEU A 375 -15.25 17.37 -2.04
CA LEU A 375 -16.24 16.53 -2.73
C LEU A 375 -17.58 16.55 -1.99
N GLN A 376 -18.68 16.50 -2.73
CA GLN A 376 -20.04 16.51 -2.18
C GLN A 376 -20.57 15.13 -1.74
N GLN A 377 -19.70 14.13 -1.63
CA GLN A 377 -20.09 12.78 -1.21
C GLN A 377 -19.89 12.55 0.29
N GLY A 378 -20.77 11.75 0.89
CA GLY A 378 -20.60 11.21 2.24
C GLY A 378 -19.85 9.87 2.25
N GLY A 379 -19.37 9.45 3.42
CA GLY A 379 -18.52 8.24 3.57
C GLY A 379 -17.12 8.42 2.96
N PHE A 380 -16.27 7.40 2.94
CA PHE A 380 -14.96 7.50 2.27
C PHE A 380 -15.13 7.62 0.75
N ALA A 381 -14.41 8.57 0.14
CA ALA A 381 -14.26 8.62 -1.30
C ALA A 381 -13.52 7.39 -1.83
N PRO A 382 -13.93 6.86 -3.00
CA PRO A 382 -13.13 5.86 -3.68
C PRO A 382 -11.79 6.47 -4.11
N GLU A 383 -10.89 5.59 -4.54
CA GLU A 383 -9.59 5.95 -5.07
C GLU A 383 -9.74 6.73 -6.38
N PRO A 384 -8.88 7.73 -6.65
CA PRO A 384 -8.89 8.42 -7.92
C PRO A 384 -8.55 7.48 -9.09
N VAL A 385 -9.34 7.54 -10.17
CA VAL A 385 -9.08 6.78 -11.40
C VAL A 385 -9.00 7.77 -12.56
N ILE A 386 -7.98 7.64 -13.41
CA ILE A 386 -7.91 8.39 -14.67
C ILE A 386 -8.73 7.68 -15.74
N PHE A 387 -9.62 8.44 -16.38
CA PHE A 387 -10.35 8.01 -17.56
C PHE A 387 -9.74 8.65 -18.81
N PHE A 388 -9.22 7.84 -19.72
CA PHE A 388 -8.74 8.31 -21.02
C PHE A 388 -9.92 8.34 -22.00
N PHE A 389 -10.21 9.51 -22.57
CA PHE A 389 -11.09 9.61 -23.74
C PHE A 389 -10.28 9.28 -25.00
N ASN A 390 -10.75 8.32 -25.79
CA ASN A 390 -10.20 8.00 -27.11
C ASN A 390 -10.54 9.07 -28.15
#